data_AF-A0A7X1ZN28-F1
#
_entry.id   AF-A0A7X1ZN28-F1
#
_cell.length_a   1.000
_cell.length_b   1.000
_cell.length_c   1.000
_cell.angle_alpha   90.00
_cell.angle_beta   90.00
_cell.angle_gamma   90.00
#
_symmetry.space_group_name_H-M   'P 1'
#
loop_
_entity.id
_entity.type
_entity.pdbx_description
1 polymer ?
#
loop_
_entity_poly.entity_id
_entity_poly.type
_entity_poly.pdbx_seq_one_letter_code
_entity_poly.pdbx_strand_id
1 'polypeptide(L)'
;MHFKLLSDKDFKAMDALLDSYGGAKEISEKIESMRDYETRKRIAGEKEFGEMLEKAEGYTKNFAKVEDFVEKNGIAVTKPGICTTQVSGFQAARPTFDCIRKVAENGDVLFPTEMISVVALTENYVYSGDLLSTLTMAENILGASKFCSTNLIGTPLLEERFAMVEKVTGEKFERKDVGNGLSQIILKNMGTAFGNFGGVEVGNNNHLIYLDGITRAALATGANFFLNPSWSTIVAACYYAREIPNLSFKISMLLS
;
A
#
# COMPACT_ATOMS: atom_id res chain seq x y z
N MET A 1 -15.62 18.81 4.80
CA MET A 1 -15.90 18.30 3.44
C MET A 1 -17.27 18.81 3.02
N HIS A 2 -17.38 19.44 1.85
CA HIS A 2 -18.62 20.11 1.39
C HIS A 2 -19.79 19.11 1.18
N PHE A 3 -19.47 17.87 0.84
CA PHE A 3 -20.44 16.77 0.70
C PHE A 3 -20.45 15.89 1.95
N LYS A 4 -21.63 15.65 2.51
CA LYS A 4 -21.85 14.72 3.63
C LYS A 4 -22.02 13.29 3.09
N LEU A 5 -20.91 12.67 2.69
CA LEU A 5 -20.90 11.29 2.17
C LEU A 5 -20.90 10.22 3.28
N LEU A 6 -20.66 10.62 4.52
CA LEU A 6 -20.63 9.74 5.71
C LEU A 6 -21.56 10.30 6.78
N SER A 7 -22.24 9.40 7.49
CA SER A 7 -23.11 9.69 8.62
C SER A 7 -22.33 9.73 9.94
N ASP A 8 -22.95 10.23 11.01
CA ASP A 8 -22.37 10.18 12.36
C ASP A 8 -22.10 8.75 12.84
N LYS A 9 -22.87 7.78 12.35
CA LYS A 9 -22.66 6.36 12.62
C LYS A 9 -21.36 5.86 11.99
N ASP A 10 -21.10 6.25 10.73
CA ASP A 10 -19.87 5.89 10.02
C ASP A 10 -18.64 6.47 10.72
N PHE A 11 -18.69 7.73 11.16
CA PHE A 11 -17.60 8.35 11.91
C PHE A 11 -17.29 7.61 13.21
N LYS A 12 -18.33 7.25 13.99
CA LYS A 12 -18.15 6.46 15.22
C LYS A 12 -17.58 5.07 14.95
N ALA A 13 -18.00 4.41 13.87
CA ALA A 13 -17.46 3.11 13.48
C ALA A 13 -15.98 3.19 13.10
N MET A 14 -15.58 4.26 12.38
CA MET A 14 -14.17 4.51 12.05
C MET A 14 -13.33 4.84 13.28
N ASP A 15 -13.84 5.66 14.21
CA ASP A 15 -13.17 5.98 15.47
C ASP A 15 -12.98 4.70 16.31
N ALA A 16 -14.02 3.86 16.44
CA ALA A 16 -13.92 2.59 17.15
C ALA A 16 -12.92 1.61 16.50
N LEU A 17 -12.85 1.58 15.16
CA LEU A 17 -11.85 0.81 14.44
C LEU A 17 -10.44 1.35 14.71
N LEU A 18 -10.24 2.67 14.66
CA LEU A 18 -8.97 3.32 14.96
C LEU A 18 -8.49 2.99 16.37
N ASP A 19 -9.37 3.13 17.37
CA ASP A 19 -9.10 2.83 18.77
C ASP A 19 -8.75 1.36 18.99
N SER A 20 -9.38 0.44 18.23
CA SER A 20 -9.08 -0.99 18.32
C SER A 20 -7.64 -1.36 17.92
N TYR A 21 -6.96 -0.47 17.19
CA TYR A 21 -5.53 -0.58 16.84
C TYR A 21 -4.61 0.26 17.72
N GLY A 22 -5.10 0.79 18.86
CA GLY A 22 -4.32 1.61 19.78
C GLY A 22 -4.36 3.11 19.47
N GLY A 23 -5.16 3.52 18.48
CA GLY A 23 -5.33 4.92 18.11
C GLY A 23 -4.26 5.44 17.15
N ALA A 24 -4.45 6.68 16.69
CA ALA A 24 -3.64 7.26 15.62
C ALA A 24 -2.15 7.41 15.96
N LYS A 25 -1.83 7.72 17.22
CA LYS A 25 -0.45 7.86 17.70
C LYS A 25 0.30 6.54 17.62
N GLU A 26 -0.29 5.46 18.15
CA GLU A 26 0.34 4.13 18.15
C GLU A 26 0.57 3.62 16.71
N ILE A 27 -0.41 3.81 15.83
CA ILE A 27 -0.27 3.48 14.41
C ILE A 27 0.88 4.26 13.77
N SER A 28 0.96 5.58 14.02
CA SER A 28 2.01 6.43 13.44
C SER A 28 3.40 6.01 13.89
N GLU A 29 3.58 5.78 15.20
CA GLU A 29 4.85 5.34 15.79
C GLU A 29 5.25 3.96 15.26
N LYS A 30 4.28 3.05 15.12
CA LYS A 30 4.54 1.70 14.59
C LYS A 30 4.99 1.75 13.14
N ILE A 31 4.33 2.55 12.30
CA ILE A 31 4.74 2.76 10.90
C ILE A 31 6.20 3.22 10.85
N GLU A 32 6.57 4.29 11.54
CA GLU A 32 7.95 4.80 11.50
C GLU A 32 8.96 3.77 11.98
N SER A 33 8.67 3.08 13.09
CA SER A 33 9.56 2.04 13.62
C SER A 33 9.82 0.89 12.64
N MET A 34 8.89 0.64 11.71
CA MET A 34 8.96 -0.44 10.74
C MET A 34 9.58 -0.03 9.40
N ARG A 35 9.84 1.26 9.15
CA ARG A 35 10.34 1.76 7.84
C ARG A 35 11.86 1.78 7.72
N ASP A 36 12.55 1.73 8.85
CA ASP A 36 14.00 1.59 8.90
C ASP A 36 14.47 0.31 8.17
N TYR A 37 15.57 0.44 7.45
CA TYR A 37 16.10 -0.63 6.63
C TYR A 37 16.53 -1.85 7.45
N GLU A 38 17.28 -1.64 8.53
CA GLU A 38 17.80 -2.73 9.37
C GLU A 38 16.65 -3.51 10.03
N THR A 39 15.63 -2.79 10.48
CA THR A 39 14.41 -3.38 11.04
C THR A 39 13.69 -4.26 10.00
N ARG A 40 13.45 -3.74 8.80
CA ARG A 40 12.80 -4.53 7.75
C ARG A 40 13.65 -5.70 7.28
N LYS A 41 14.96 -5.52 7.12
CA LYS A 41 15.90 -6.57 6.71
C LYS A 41 15.90 -7.73 7.70
N ARG A 42 15.96 -7.43 9.01
CA ARG A 42 15.90 -8.46 10.06
C ARG A 42 14.59 -9.25 10.00
N ILE A 43 13.44 -8.58 9.97
CA ILE A 43 12.12 -9.25 9.95
C ILE A 43 11.93 -10.03 8.65
N ALA A 44 12.39 -9.51 7.51
CA ALA A 44 12.35 -10.23 6.24
C ALA A 44 13.25 -11.47 6.26
N GLY A 45 14.42 -11.40 6.92
CA GLY A 45 15.29 -12.55 7.17
C GLY A 45 14.61 -13.67 7.95
N GLU A 46 13.90 -13.32 9.04
CA GLU A 46 13.07 -14.26 9.82
C GLU A 46 11.94 -14.90 8.99
N LYS A 47 11.57 -14.26 7.88
CA LYS A 47 10.52 -14.70 6.94
C LYS A 47 11.08 -15.30 5.65
N GLU A 48 12.33 -15.76 5.65
CA GLU A 48 12.99 -16.46 4.53
C GLU A 48 13.28 -15.58 3.29
N PHE A 49 13.28 -14.25 3.43
CA PHE A 49 13.63 -13.32 2.34
C PHE A 49 15.07 -12.74 2.46
N GLY A 50 15.83 -13.11 3.49
CA GLY A 50 17.16 -12.54 3.77
C GLY A 50 18.13 -12.63 2.59
N GLU A 51 18.28 -13.81 1.99
CA GLU A 51 19.17 -14.02 0.83
C GLU A 51 18.76 -13.18 -0.38
N MET A 52 17.45 -12.98 -0.60
CA MET A 52 16.93 -12.14 -1.68
C MET A 52 17.34 -10.69 -1.48
N LEU A 53 17.23 -10.18 -0.26
CA LEU A 53 17.59 -8.79 0.07
C LEU A 53 19.10 -8.56 -0.05
N GLU A 54 19.93 -9.48 0.43
CA GLU A 54 21.39 -9.39 0.29
C GLU A 54 21.83 -9.37 -1.19
N LYS A 55 21.20 -10.20 -2.04
CA LYS A 55 21.44 -10.16 -3.48
C LYS A 55 20.98 -8.85 -4.10
N ALA A 56 19.82 -8.32 -3.69
CA ALA A 56 19.30 -7.05 -4.17
C ALA A 56 20.25 -5.89 -3.86
N GLU A 57 20.77 -5.81 -2.62
CA GLU A 57 21.83 -4.85 -2.25
C GLU A 57 23.09 -5.04 -3.09
N GLY A 58 23.48 -6.28 -3.36
CA GLY A 58 24.64 -6.58 -4.19
C GLY A 58 24.52 -5.99 -5.60
N TYR A 59 23.33 -6.05 -6.19
CA TYR A 59 23.06 -5.55 -7.54
C TYR A 59 23.13 -4.01 -7.65
N THR A 60 22.76 -3.26 -6.60
CA THR A 60 22.75 -1.79 -6.67
C THR A 60 24.14 -1.18 -6.85
N LYS A 61 25.21 -1.93 -6.51
CA LYS A 61 26.60 -1.51 -6.75
C LYS A 61 26.92 -1.25 -8.23
N ASN A 62 26.14 -1.85 -9.13
CA ASN A 62 26.32 -1.72 -10.58
C ASN A 62 25.36 -0.71 -11.22
N PHE A 63 24.57 0.02 -10.43
CA PHE A 63 23.66 1.03 -10.97
C PHE A 63 24.45 2.25 -11.44
N ALA A 64 24.04 2.84 -12.57
CA ALA A 64 24.54 4.15 -12.94
C ALA A 64 24.16 5.19 -11.88
N LYS A 65 25.11 6.08 -11.61
CA LYS A 65 24.85 7.26 -10.81
C LYS A 65 24.28 8.37 -11.68
N VAL A 66 23.38 9.16 -11.12
CA VAL A 66 22.79 10.30 -11.84
C VAL A 66 23.88 11.30 -12.23
N GLU A 67 24.88 11.47 -11.36
CA GLU A 67 26.04 12.32 -11.59
C GLU A 67 26.84 11.88 -12.82
N ASP A 68 27.12 10.58 -12.93
CA ASP A 68 27.84 10.00 -14.08
C ASP A 68 27.06 10.23 -15.39
N PHE A 69 25.73 10.11 -15.34
CA PHE A 69 24.87 10.38 -16.49
C PHE A 69 24.85 11.87 -16.87
N VAL A 70 24.77 12.76 -15.88
CA VAL A 70 24.81 14.23 -16.09
C VAL A 70 26.13 14.64 -16.73
N GLU A 71 27.26 14.12 -16.23
CA GLU A 71 28.59 14.39 -16.77
C GLU A 71 28.75 13.84 -18.19
N LYS A 72 28.42 12.56 -18.42
CA LYS A 72 28.49 11.89 -19.73
C LYS A 72 27.71 12.62 -20.82
N ASN A 73 26.60 13.27 -20.45
CA ASN A 73 25.71 13.93 -21.41
C ASN A 73 25.83 15.46 -21.42
N GLY A 74 26.78 16.05 -20.67
CA GLY A 74 27.00 17.50 -20.63
C GLY A 74 25.76 18.29 -20.18
N ILE A 75 24.96 17.72 -19.27
CA ILE A 75 23.69 18.33 -18.83
C ILE A 75 23.99 19.51 -17.90
N ALA A 76 23.59 20.71 -18.31
CA ALA A 76 23.69 21.91 -17.49
C ALA A 76 22.32 22.24 -16.85
N VAL A 77 22.31 22.48 -15.53
CA VAL A 77 21.11 22.92 -14.80
C VAL A 77 21.06 24.45 -14.81
N THR A 78 20.13 25.01 -15.58
CA THR A 78 19.88 26.46 -15.60
C THR A 78 18.77 26.88 -14.63
N LYS A 79 17.79 25.99 -14.42
CA LYS A 79 16.71 26.13 -13.45
C LYS A 79 16.24 24.73 -13.01
N PRO A 80 15.99 24.48 -11.72
CA PRO A 80 15.42 23.22 -11.29
C PRO A 80 13.99 23.08 -11.83
N GLY A 81 13.74 21.99 -12.55
CA GLY A 81 12.40 21.51 -12.89
C GLY A 81 12.05 20.32 -11.99
N ILE A 82 10.77 20.16 -11.67
CA ILE A 82 10.26 18.98 -10.97
C ILE A 82 9.56 18.11 -12.01
N CYS A 83 10.12 16.94 -12.28
CA CYS A 83 9.48 15.89 -13.06
C CYS A 83 9.18 14.72 -12.12
N THR A 84 7.92 14.34 -12.00
CA THR A 84 7.51 13.16 -11.22
C THR A 84 7.15 12.06 -12.21
N THR A 85 7.90 10.97 -12.17
CA THR A 85 7.60 9.76 -12.94
C THR A 85 7.02 8.70 -12.03
N GLN A 86 6.05 7.98 -12.57
CA GLN A 86 5.40 6.87 -11.88
C GLN A 86 5.29 5.69 -12.83
N VAL A 87 5.51 4.50 -12.29
CA VAL A 87 5.30 3.24 -13.01
C VAL A 87 4.46 2.28 -12.16
N SER A 88 3.66 1.47 -12.86
CA SER A 88 2.97 0.32 -12.30
C SER A 88 3.69 -0.97 -12.68
N GLY A 89 3.49 -2.04 -11.91
CA GLY A 89 3.98 -3.39 -12.26
C GLY A 89 4.94 -4.01 -11.25
N PHE A 90 5.22 -3.31 -10.15
CA PHE A 90 6.04 -3.82 -9.03
C PHE A 90 5.19 -4.70 -8.12
N GLN A 91 4.77 -5.85 -8.66
CA GLN A 91 3.77 -6.72 -8.06
C GLN A 91 4.43 -7.73 -7.11
N ALA A 92 4.85 -7.27 -5.93
CA ALA A 92 5.46 -8.08 -4.87
C ALA A 92 6.99 -8.27 -4.98
N ALA A 93 7.58 -9.07 -4.09
CA ALA A 93 9.02 -9.13 -3.87
C ALA A 93 9.74 -9.67 -5.09
N ARG A 94 9.25 -10.78 -5.68
CA ARG A 94 9.94 -11.44 -6.79
C ARG A 94 10.05 -10.57 -8.05
N PRO A 95 8.99 -9.91 -8.55
CA PRO A 95 9.12 -8.98 -9.67
C PRO A 95 10.03 -7.76 -9.35
N THR A 96 9.97 -7.26 -8.12
CA THR A 96 10.81 -6.15 -7.67
C THR A 96 12.30 -6.55 -7.69
N PHE A 97 12.61 -7.73 -7.18
CA PHE A 97 13.95 -8.32 -7.23
C PHE A 97 14.45 -8.51 -8.67
N ASP A 98 13.61 -9.05 -9.56
CA ASP A 98 13.98 -9.24 -10.97
C ASP A 98 14.25 -7.90 -11.69
N CYS A 99 13.49 -6.85 -11.35
CA CYS A 99 13.73 -5.50 -11.85
C CYS A 99 15.10 -4.98 -11.41
N ILE A 100 15.44 -5.11 -10.12
CA ILE A 100 16.75 -4.71 -9.59
C ILE A 100 17.88 -5.43 -10.35
N ARG A 101 17.76 -6.74 -10.52
CA ARG A 101 18.74 -7.55 -11.28
C ARG A 101 18.90 -7.04 -12.72
N LYS A 102 17.79 -6.85 -13.44
CA LYS A 102 17.82 -6.42 -14.85
C LYS A 102 18.42 -5.03 -15.03
N VAL A 103 18.22 -4.13 -14.08
CA VAL A 103 18.81 -2.80 -14.16
C VAL A 103 20.31 -2.84 -13.86
N ALA A 104 20.75 -3.65 -12.90
CA ALA A 104 22.18 -3.90 -12.69
C ALA A 104 22.87 -4.50 -13.93
N GLU A 105 22.15 -5.28 -14.73
CA GLU A 105 22.65 -5.84 -16.00
C GLU A 105 22.69 -4.81 -17.13
N ASN A 106 21.78 -3.83 -17.14
CA ASN A 106 21.64 -2.85 -18.23
C ASN A 106 22.43 -1.55 -17.97
N GLY A 107 22.72 -1.19 -16.72
CA GLY A 107 23.61 -0.08 -16.35
C GLY A 107 23.08 1.33 -16.66
N ASP A 108 22.44 1.55 -17.81
CA ASP A 108 21.95 2.85 -18.31
C ASP A 108 20.43 3.01 -18.11
N VAL A 109 19.91 2.73 -16.90
CA VAL A 109 18.45 2.87 -16.60
C VAL A 109 18.22 3.74 -15.37
N LEU A 110 17.37 4.75 -15.52
CA LEU A 110 16.89 5.59 -14.41
C LEU A 110 15.61 5.01 -13.79
N PHE A 111 15.47 5.14 -12.48
CA PHE A 111 14.33 4.62 -11.73
C PHE A 111 13.30 5.71 -11.39
N PRO A 112 12.01 5.35 -11.31
CA PRO A 112 10.95 6.27 -10.95
C PRO A 112 10.92 6.53 -9.45
N THR A 113 10.48 7.74 -9.09
CA THR A 113 10.41 8.21 -7.69
C THR A 113 9.19 7.66 -6.95
N GLU A 114 8.13 7.25 -7.68
CA GLU A 114 6.94 6.59 -7.15
C GLU A 114 6.67 5.26 -7.88
N MET A 115 6.30 4.22 -7.13
CA MET A 115 5.94 2.91 -7.67
C MET A 115 4.52 2.53 -7.25
N ILE A 116 3.77 1.81 -8.11
CA ILE A 116 2.47 1.23 -7.77
C ILE A 116 2.52 -0.29 -7.88
N SER A 117 2.00 -0.95 -6.84
CA SER A 117 1.66 -2.36 -6.83
C SER A 117 0.15 -2.56 -6.83
N VAL A 118 -0.36 -3.24 -7.85
CA VAL A 118 -1.74 -3.73 -7.92
C VAL A 118 -1.76 -5.21 -7.53
N VAL A 119 -1.41 -5.48 -6.27
CA VAL A 119 -1.48 -6.81 -5.66
C VAL A 119 -2.54 -6.75 -4.57
N ALA A 120 -3.44 -7.73 -4.55
CA ALA A 120 -4.45 -7.82 -3.51
C ALA A 120 -3.79 -7.93 -2.12
N LEU A 121 -4.18 -7.07 -1.17
CA LEU A 121 -3.71 -7.10 0.22
C LEU A 121 -4.31 -8.28 1.02
N THR A 122 -4.06 -9.49 0.52
CA THR A 122 -4.35 -10.72 1.24
C THR A 122 -3.52 -10.82 2.51
N GLU A 123 -3.97 -11.64 3.46
CA GLU A 123 -3.18 -11.90 4.67
C GLU A 123 -1.83 -12.54 4.35
N ASN A 124 -1.79 -13.44 3.37
CA ASN A 124 -0.52 -14.02 2.94
C ASN A 124 0.43 -12.92 2.46
N TYR A 125 -0.03 -11.99 1.60
CA TYR A 125 0.85 -10.93 1.10
C TYR A 125 1.36 -10.00 2.23
N VAL A 126 0.50 -9.66 3.19
CA VAL A 126 0.85 -8.79 4.32
C VAL A 126 1.77 -9.48 5.33
N TYR A 127 1.49 -10.74 5.68
CA TYR A 127 2.13 -11.40 6.81
C TYR A 127 3.24 -12.38 6.45
N SER A 128 3.29 -12.92 5.22
CA SER A 128 4.35 -13.86 4.81
C SER A 128 5.74 -13.23 4.71
N GLY A 129 5.83 -11.88 4.65
CA GLY A 129 7.09 -11.18 4.43
C GLY A 129 7.26 -10.68 3.00
N ASP A 130 6.36 -11.05 2.09
CA ASP A 130 6.39 -10.62 0.70
C ASP A 130 6.22 -9.09 0.55
N LEU A 131 5.15 -8.50 1.11
CA LEU A 131 4.98 -7.04 1.09
C LEU A 131 6.14 -6.32 1.81
N LEU A 132 6.56 -6.82 2.97
CA LEU A 132 7.69 -6.26 3.72
C LEU A 132 8.95 -6.20 2.84
N SER A 133 9.33 -7.33 2.23
CA SER A 133 10.50 -7.44 1.36
C SER A 133 10.38 -6.58 0.10
N THR A 134 9.16 -6.46 -0.44
CA THR A 134 8.86 -5.54 -1.54
C THR A 134 9.18 -4.10 -1.15
N LEU A 135 8.70 -3.65 0.01
CA LEU A 135 8.94 -2.29 0.52
C LEU A 135 10.41 -2.06 0.84
N THR A 136 11.08 -3.05 1.43
CA THR A 136 12.53 -3.02 1.67
C THR A 136 13.30 -2.78 0.38
N MET A 137 12.98 -3.53 -0.67
CA MET A 137 13.63 -3.37 -1.96
C MET A 137 13.27 -2.04 -2.64
N ALA A 138 12.01 -1.65 -2.64
CA ALA A 138 11.56 -0.46 -3.34
C ALA A 138 11.96 0.84 -2.65
N GLU A 139 11.72 0.96 -1.35
CA GLU A 139 11.92 2.21 -0.61
C GLU A 139 13.35 2.34 -0.08
N ASN A 140 13.90 1.26 0.48
CA ASN A 140 15.21 1.33 1.14
C ASN A 140 16.38 1.03 0.20
N ILE A 141 16.25 0.06 -0.73
CA ILE A 141 17.34 -0.32 -1.65
C ILE A 141 17.30 0.53 -2.93
N LEU A 142 16.13 0.64 -3.59
CA LEU A 142 15.97 1.45 -4.80
C LEU A 142 15.82 2.95 -4.53
N GLY A 143 15.44 3.33 -3.31
CA GLY A 143 15.24 4.74 -2.95
C GLY A 143 13.95 5.36 -3.48
N ALA A 144 12.93 4.56 -3.82
CA ALA A 144 11.63 5.10 -4.19
C ALA A 144 11.04 5.90 -3.01
N SER A 145 10.58 7.12 -3.27
CA SER A 145 10.02 7.99 -2.23
C SER A 145 8.73 7.43 -1.65
N LYS A 146 7.94 6.74 -2.48
CA LYS A 146 6.66 6.14 -2.11
C LYS A 146 6.40 4.87 -2.91
N PHE A 147 6.02 3.82 -2.20
CA PHE A 147 5.49 2.60 -2.80
C PHE A 147 3.99 2.46 -2.51
N CYS A 148 3.17 2.59 -3.55
CA CYS A 148 1.72 2.60 -3.44
C CYS A 148 1.16 1.18 -3.45
N SER A 149 0.67 0.72 -2.30
CA SER A 149 -0.01 -0.58 -2.15
C SER A 149 -1.50 -0.47 -2.48
N THR A 150 -2.04 -1.40 -3.26
CA THR A 150 -3.46 -1.39 -3.63
C THR A 150 -4.29 -2.30 -2.73
N ASN A 151 -5.13 -1.71 -1.86
CA ASN A 151 -6.11 -2.48 -1.11
C ASN A 151 -7.43 -2.62 -1.89
N LEU A 152 -7.60 -3.74 -2.58
CA LEU A 152 -8.86 -4.03 -3.27
C LEU A 152 -9.91 -4.48 -2.24
N ILE A 153 -10.97 -3.70 -2.05
CA ILE A 153 -12.03 -3.96 -1.05
C ILE A 153 -12.67 -5.34 -1.22
N GLY A 154 -12.77 -5.82 -2.47
CA GLY A 154 -13.30 -7.15 -2.78
C GLY A 154 -12.30 -8.30 -2.57
N THR A 155 -11.11 -8.07 -2.02
CA THR A 155 -10.15 -9.14 -1.71
C THR A 155 -10.76 -10.07 -0.67
N PRO A 156 -10.81 -11.40 -0.91
CA PRO A 156 -11.21 -12.34 0.12
C PRO A 156 -10.26 -12.28 1.33
N LEU A 157 -10.82 -12.23 2.53
CA LEU A 157 -10.10 -12.22 3.81
C LEU A 157 -10.61 -13.36 4.68
N LEU A 158 -9.86 -13.77 5.70
CA LEU A 158 -10.37 -14.74 6.67
C LEU A 158 -11.65 -14.23 7.33
N GLU A 159 -12.58 -15.14 7.57
CA GLU A 159 -13.87 -14.85 8.21
C GLU A 159 -13.70 -14.17 9.59
N GLU A 160 -12.64 -14.53 10.34
CA GLU A 160 -12.31 -13.92 11.63
C GLU A 160 -12.01 -12.42 11.52
N ARG A 161 -11.54 -11.93 10.38
CA ARG A 161 -11.27 -10.49 10.17
C ARG A 161 -12.56 -9.71 10.11
N PHE A 162 -13.51 -10.18 9.32
CA PHE A 162 -14.84 -9.58 9.29
C PHE A 162 -15.50 -9.65 10.67
N ALA A 163 -15.44 -10.80 11.36
CA ALA A 163 -16.00 -10.93 12.71
C ALA A 163 -15.37 -9.95 13.71
N MET A 164 -14.06 -9.72 13.63
CA MET A 164 -13.36 -8.71 14.42
C MET A 164 -13.87 -7.30 14.11
N VAL A 165 -13.92 -6.91 12.84
CA VAL A 165 -14.37 -5.57 12.44
C VAL A 165 -15.82 -5.34 12.85
N GLU A 166 -16.71 -6.31 12.67
CA GLU A 166 -18.10 -6.23 13.13
C GLU A 166 -18.19 -6.07 14.66
N LYS A 167 -17.35 -6.78 15.41
CA LYS A 167 -17.32 -6.71 16.87
C LYS A 167 -16.90 -5.32 17.37
N VAL A 168 -15.87 -4.73 16.77
CA VAL A 168 -15.32 -3.43 17.24
C VAL A 168 -16.17 -2.26 16.77
N THR A 169 -16.75 -2.34 15.57
CA THR A 169 -17.53 -1.24 14.98
C THR A 169 -19.04 -1.33 15.23
N GLY A 170 -19.55 -2.51 15.57
CA GLY A 170 -20.98 -2.78 15.65
C GLY A 170 -21.69 -2.88 14.29
N GLU A 171 -20.95 -2.76 13.18
CA GLU A 171 -21.49 -2.92 11.84
C GLU A 171 -21.63 -4.39 11.43
N LYS A 172 -22.37 -4.63 10.35
CA LYS A 172 -22.52 -5.95 9.73
C LYS A 172 -22.22 -5.90 8.24
N PHE A 173 -21.50 -6.90 7.75
CA PHE A 173 -21.11 -6.98 6.35
C PHE A 173 -21.84 -8.11 5.65
N GLU A 174 -22.50 -7.78 4.54
CA GLU A 174 -22.96 -8.79 3.59
C GLU A 174 -21.77 -9.37 2.86
N ARG A 175 -21.61 -10.69 2.96
CA ARG A 175 -20.45 -11.41 2.46
C ARG A 175 -20.86 -12.80 1.98
N LYS A 176 -20.01 -13.38 1.13
CA LYS A 176 -20.14 -14.72 0.60
C LYS A 176 -18.94 -15.55 1.04
N ASP A 177 -19.19 -16.76 1.51
CA ASP A 177 -18.15 -17.77 1.71
C ASP A 177 -17.57 -18.17 0.34
N VAL A 178 -16.25 -18.06 0.21
CA VAL A 178 -15.52 -18.43 -1.01
C VAL A 178 -14.59 -19.63 -0.79
N GLY A 179 -14.76 -20.36 0.31
CA GLY A 179 -14.03 -21.57 0.67
C GLY A 179 -12.75 -21.31 1.48
N ASN A 180 -12.19 -22.37 2.06
CA ASN A 180 -10.94 -22.34 2.83
C ASN A 180 -10.93 -21.33 4.00
N GLY A 181 -12.09 -21.05 4.61
CA GLY A 181 -12.22 -20.07 5.69
C GLY A 181 -12.17 -18.61 5.23
N LEU A 182 -12.19 -18.36 3.92
CA LEU A 182 -12.20 -17.02 3.34
C LEU A 182 -13.63 -16.56 3.06
N SER A 183 -13.87 -15.29 3.36
CA SER A 183 -15.10 -14.58 3.05
C SER A 183 -14.79 -13.40 2.13
N GLN A 184 -15.71 -13.12 1.21
CA GLN A 184 -15.63 -11.98 0.31
C GLN A 184 -16.83 -11.07 0.52
N ILE A 185 -16.58 -9.77 0.69
CA ILE A 185 -17.67 -8.79 0.82
C ILE A 185 -18.47 -8.69 -0.48
N ILE A 186 -19.79 -8.64 -0.37
CA ILE A 186 -20.70 -8.47 -1.51
C ILE A 186 -20.80 -6.97 -1.79
N LEU A 187 -20.24 -6.55 -2.93
CA LEU A 187 -20.30 -5.17 -3.40
C LEU A 187 -21.62 -4.93 -4.15
N LYS A 188 -22.56 -4.20 -3.55
CA LYS A 188 -23.91 -3.99 -4.11
C LYS A 188 -23.95 -3.12 -5.38
N ASN A 189 -22.91 -2.34 -5.66
CA ASN A 189 -22.89 -1.37 -6.77
C ASN A 189 -21.85 -1.72 -7.85
N MET A 190 -21.51 -3.00 -8.03
CA MET A 190 -20.75 -3.44 -9.22
C MET A 190 -21.66 -3.38 -10.46
N GLY A 191 -21.81 -2.18 -11.02
CA GLY A 191 -22.78 -1.89 -12.09
C GLY A 191 -22.52 -2.57 -13.44
N THR A 192 -21.43 -3.33 -13.65
CA THR A 192 -21.20 -4.05 -14.90
C THR A 192 -20.41 -5.36 -14.72
N ALA A 193 -20.58 -6.29 -15.66
CA ALA A 193 -19.80 -7.53 -15.77
C ALA A 193 -18.31 -7.30 -16.13
N PHE A 194 -17.90 -6.05 -16.41
CA PHE A 194 -16.55 -5.70 -16.82
C PHE A 194 -15.70 -5.07 -15.71
N GLY A 195 -16.21 -4.98 -14.48
CA GLY A 195 -15.42 -4.61 -13.30
C GLY A 195 -14.94 -3.16 -13.32
N ASN A 196 -15.58 -2.30 -12.55
CA ASN A 196 -15.17 -0.90 -12.46
C ASN A 196 -13.85 -0.79 -11.65
N PHE A 197 -12.71 -0.79 -12.34
CA PHE A 197 -11.46 -0.26 -11.79
C PHE A 197 -11.64 1.26 -11.64
N GLY A 198 -12.14 1.70 -10.48
CA GLY A 198 -12.31 3.13 -10.16
C GLY A 198 -13.77 3.54 -10.00
N GLY A 199 -14.46 3.04 -8.98
CA GLY A 199 -15.83 3.46 -8.70
C GLY A 199 -16.65 2.46 -7.92
N VAL A 200 -16.03 1.72 -7.01
CA VAL A 200 -16.78 0.93 -6.02
C VAL A 200 -17.41 1.93 -5.05
N GLU A 201 -18.68 2.27 -5.24
CA GLU A 201 -19.41 3.03 -4.25
C GLU A 201 -19.39 2.28 -2.91
N VAL A 202 -18.99 2.98 -1.85
CA VAL A 202 -19.09 2.50 -0.48
C VAL A 202 -20.57 2.43 -0.10
N GLY A 203 -21.16 1.26 -0.29
CA GLY A 203 -22.38 0.82 0.37
C GLY A 203 -22.03 -0.21 1.45
N ASN A 204 -22.92 -0.38 2.43
CA ASN A 204 -22.80 -1.38 3.51
C ASN A 204 -21.47 -1.33 4.28
N ASN A 205 -20.96 -0.13 4.58
CA ASN A 205 -19.77 0.08 5.42
C ASN A 205 -18.46 -0.58 4.92
N ASN A 206 -18.36 -0.94 3.63
CA ASN A 206 -17.17 -1.61 3.09
C ASN A 206 -15.86 -0.79 3.21
N HIS A 207 -15.96 0.52 3.46
CA HIS A 207 -14.82 1.39 3.79
C HIS A 207 -14.11 0.93 5.08
N LEU A 208 -14.81 0.33 6.04
CA LEU A 208 -14.20 -0.20 7.27
C LEU A 208 -13.25 -1.36 6.95
N ILE A 209 -13.59 -2.22 5.98
CA ILE A 209 -12.71 -3.30 5.51
C ILE A 209 -11.50 -2.74 4.78
N TYR A 210 -11.69 -1.66 4.02
CA TYR A 210 -10.56 -0.94 3.41
C TYR A 210 -9.60 -0.40 4.49
N LEU A 211 -10.15 0.27 5.50
CA LEU A 211 -9.38 0.86 6.61
C LEU A 211 -8.67 -0.21 7.44
N ASP A 212 -9.33 -1.32 7.77
CA ASP A 212 -8.70 -2.49 8.40
C ASP A 212 -7.50 -2.99 7.57
N GLY A 213 -7.68 -3.15 6.26
CA GLY A 213 -6.63 -3.67 5.38
C GLY A 213 -5.39 -2.79 5.30
N ILE A 214 -5.56 -1.47 5.16
CA ILE A 214 -4.43 -0.54 5.13
C ILE A 214 -3.75 -0.46 6.51
N THR A 215 -4.51 -0.48 7.60
CA THR A 215 -3.95 -0.38 8.96
C THR A 215 -3.15 -1.64 9.29
N ARG A 216 -3.64 -2.83 8.95
CA ARG A 216 -2.88 -4.08 9.12
C ARG A 216 -1.59 -4.09 8.30
N ALA A 217 -1.65 -3.68 7.02
CA ALA A 217 -0.46 -3.58 6.20
C ALA A 217 0.55 -2.59 6.80
N ALA A 218 0.07 -1.44 7.26
CA ALA A 218 0.89 -0.41 7.89
C ALA A 218 1.58 -0.91 9.16
N LEU A 219 0.84 -1.53 10.07
CA LEU A 219 1.38 -2.06 11.34
C LEU A 219 2.37 -3.22 11.12
N ALA A 220 2.10 -4.08 10.12
CA ALA A 220 2.90 -5.27 9.86
C ALA A 220 4.18 -5.02 9.05
N THR A 221 4.21 -3.96 8.24
CA THR A 221 5.27 -3.75 7.25
C THR A 221 5.82 -2.32 7.17
N GLY A 222 5.20 -1.36 7.86
CA GLY A 222 5.49 0.06 7.69
C GLY A 222 4.96 0.64 6.37
N ALA A 223 4.11 -0.09 5.63
CA ALA A 223 3.43 0.43 4.45
C ALA A 223 2.60 1.65 4.81
N ASN A 224 2.79 2.77 4.12
CA ASN A 224 2.13 4.01 4.49
C ASN A 224 1.59 4.81 3.31
N PHE A 225 1.63 4.24 2.11
CA PHE A 225 1.08 4.85 0.91
C PHE A 225 0.17 3.87 0.18
N PHE A 226 -1.11 4.21 0.07
CA PHE A 226 -2.12 3.30 -0.45
C PHE A 226 -2.93 3.89 -1.61
N LEU A 227 -3.28 3.03 -2.56
CA LEU A 227 -4.17 3.42 -3.65
C LEU A 227 -5.61 3.47 -3.13
N ASN A 228 -6.30 4.58 -3.42
CA ASN A 228 -7.69 4.74 -3.05
C ASN A 228 -8.63 4.26 -4.17
N PRO A 229 -9.60 3.36 -3.89
CA PRO A 229 -10.46 2.77 -4.91
C PRO A 229 -11.73 3.57 -5.24
N SER A 230 -12.18 4.55 -4.44
CA SER A 230 -13.44 5.27 -4.72
C SER A 230 -13.66 6.59 -3.94
N TRP A 231 -14.61 7.42 -4.40
CA TRP A 231 -14.96 8.71 -3.79
C TRP A 231 -15.31 8.65 -2.31
N SER A 232 -16.11 7.68 -1.88
CA SER A 232 -16.50 7.55 -0.47
C SER A 232 -15.39 6.93 0.38
N THR A 233 -14.55 6.06 -0.19
CA THR A 233 -13.31 5.62 0.47
C THR A 233 -12.31 6.77 0.60
N ILE A 234 -12.30 7.78 -0.30
CA ILE A 234 -11.52 9.03 -0.11
C ILE A 234 -11.97 9.77 1.13
N VAL A 235 -13.27 10.02 1.29
CA VAL A 235 -13.79 10.71 2.47
C VAL A 235 -13.45 9.95 3.77
N ALA A 236 -13.63 8.62 3.78
CA ALA A 236 -13.29 7.77 4.91
C ALA A 236 -11.77 7.77 5.20
N ALA A 237 -10.94 7.56 4.19
CA ALA A 237 -9.47 7.55 4.32
C ALA A 237 -8.92 8.91 4.78
N CYS A 238 -9.44 10.02 4.24
CA CYS A 238 -9.06 11.36 4.68
C CYS A 238 -9.48 11.63 6.13
N TYR A 239 -10.67 11.17 6.54
CA TYR A 239 -11.09 11.27 7.93
C TYR A 239 -10.17 10.45 8.85
N TYR A 240 -9.95 9.17 8.50
CA TYR A 240 -9.18 8.22 9.31
C TYR A 240 -7.71 8.63 9.46
N ALA A 241 -7.07 9.10 8.39
CA ALA A 241 -5.67 9.52 8.42
C ALA A 241 -5.44 10.97 8.84
N ARG A 242 -6.49 11.75 9.15
CA ARG A 242 -6.32 13.14 9.61
C ARG A 242 -5.41 13.24 10.84
N GLU A 243 -5.37 12.19 11.66
CA GLU A 243 -4.59 12.10 12.90
C GLU A 243 -3.35 11.20 12.74
N ILE A 244 -3.16 10.56 11.58
CA ILE A 244 -2.04 9.66 11.27
C ILE A 244 -1.19 10.33 10.18
N PRO A 245 -0.32 11.30 10.54
CA PRO A 245 0.31 12.21 9.58
C PRO A 245 1.22 11.52 8.56
N ASN A 246 1.72 10.32 8.89
CA ASN A 246 2.57 9.53 8.01
C ASN A 246 1.80 8.51 7.17
N LEU A 247 0.46 8.44 7.25
CA LEU A 247 -0.38 7.62 6.38
C LEU A 247 -0.94 8.45 5.23
N SER A 248 -0.60 8.07 4.00
CA SER A 248 -0.90 8.81 2.79
C SER A 248 -1.70 7.97 1.79
N PHE A 249 -2.50 8.64 0.95
CA PHE A 249 -3.29 7.99 -0.07
C PHE A 249 -3.04 8.63 -1.43
N LYS A 250 -2.98 7.78 -2.46
CA LYS A 250 -3.04 8.19 -3.86
C LYS A 250 -4.48 8.11 -4.34
N ILE A 251 -5.00 9.23 -4.83
CA ILE A 251 -6.32 9.28 -5.45
C ILE A 251 -6.16 8.91 -6.93
N SER A 252 -6.56 7.69 -7.30
CA SER A 252 -6.33 7.13 -8.64
C SER A 252 -7.28 7.67 -9.73
N MET A 253 -8.13 8.65 -9.42
CA MET A 253 -9.28 9.05 -10.26
C MET A 253 -9.32 10.52 -10.67
N LEU A 254 -8.21 11.25 -10.57
CA LEU A 254 -8.07 12.44 -11.41
C LEU A 254 -7.65 11.98 -12.82
N LEU A 255 -8.60 11.33 -13.51
CA LEU A 255 -8.67 11.36 -14.95
C LEU A 255 -8.97 12.82 -15.30
N SER A 256 -7.92 13.62 -15.52
CA SER A 256 -8.03 14.93 -16.15
C SER A 256 -8.41 14.77 -17.62
#